data_AF-A0A7C8EGM6-F1
#
_entry.id   AF-A0A7C8EGM6-F1
#
_cell.length_a   1.000
_cell.length_b   1.000
_cell.length_c   1.000
_cell.angle_alpha   90.00
_cell.angle_beta   90.00
_cell.angle_gamma   90.00
#
_symmetry.space_group_name_H-M   'P 1'
#
loop_
_entity.id
_entity.type
_entity.pdbx_description
1 polymer ?
#
loop_
_entity_poly.entity_id
_entity_poly.type
_entity_poly.pdbx_seq_one_letter_code
_entity_poly.pdbx_strand_id
1 'polypeptide(L)'
;MERVKVTIEKETAKAYLLNDFDGNKGWIQQRWLGADSTVNNTTWQKAISNYSERQSAWREAKQWSQDYHVINKIDRETEKAVAVKVAFDAYNLERTFRRLIWFPKSMVKDMAVQGWLIAAKVREAGEQLSEEINTGVMFLTIGIEDCQTIML
;
A
#
# COMPACT_ATOMS: atom_id res chain seq x y z
N MET A 1 -10.10 12.48 -34.49
CA MET A 1 -9.77 11.94 -33.15
C MET A 1 -9.97 13.07 -32.17
N GLU A 2 -10.91 12.94 -31.24
CA GLU A 2 -11.29 14.01 -30.32
C GLU A 2 -10.16 14.32 -29.34
N ARG A 3 -9.91 15.61 -29.08
CA ARG A 3 -8.84 16.08 -28.21
C ARG A 3 -9.45 16.95 -27.11
N VAL A 4 -8.96 16.75 -25.89
CA VAL A 4 -9.38 17.47 -24.70
C VAL A 4 -8.31 18.49 -24.35
N LYS A 5 -8.72 19.73 -24.10
CA LYS A 5 -7.82 20.79 -23.66
C LYS A 5 -7.66 20.71 -22.15
N VAL A 6 -6.42 20.80 -21.68
CA VAL A 6 -6.05 20.55 -20.30
C VAL A 6 -5.01 21.56 -19.84
N THR A 7 -4.82 21.66 -18.53
CA THR A 7 -3.81 22.51 -17.88
C THR A 7 -2.87 21.65 -17.05
N ILE A 8 -1.60 22.04 -16.95
CA ILE A 8 -0.62 21.32 -16.14
C ILE A 8 -0.70 21.84 -14.71
N GLU A 9 -0.94 20.97 -13.75
CA GLU A 9 -0.94 21.29 -12.31
C GLU A 9 0.41 20.95 -11.66
N LYS A 10 0.98 19.78 -12.00
CA LYS A 10 2.28 19.32 -11.49
C LYS A 10 3.06 18.58 -12.55
N GLU A 11 4.37 18.51 -12.38
CA GLU A 11 5.25 17.77 -13.25
C GLU A 11 6.19 16.83 -12.49
N THR A 12 6.59 15.78 -13.19
CA THR A 12 7.66 14.84 -12.82
C THR A 12 8.59 14.73 -14.02
N ALA A 13 9.74 14.05 -13.86
CA ALA A 13 10.68 13.84 -14.95
C ALA A 13 10.11 13.16 -16.20
N LYS A 14 8.96 12.46 -16.11
CA LYS A 14 8.37 11.69 -17.23
C LYS A 14 6.88 11.94 -17.47
N ALA A 15 6.19 12.63 -16.56
CA ALA A 15 4.74 12.80 -16.62
C ALA A 15 4.27 14.13 -16.05
N TYR A 16 3.10 14.58 -16.52
CA TYR A 16 2.37 15.73 -16.01
C TYR A 16 1.09 15.28 -15.31
N LEU A 17 0.76 15.91 -14.19
CA LEU A 17 -0.57 15.89 -13.61
C LEU A 17 -1.36 16.98 -14.32
N LEU A 18 -2.35 16.58 -15.09
CA LEU A 18 -3.18 17.49 -15.84
C LEU A 18 -4.54 17.66 -15.16
N ASN A 19 -5.17 18.80 -15.39
CA ASN A 19 -6.53 19.11 -14.97
C ASN A 19 -7.34 19.60 -16.18
N ASP A 20 -8.57 19.12 -16.34
CA ASP A 20 -9.50 19.67 -17.34
C ASP A 20 -10.36 20.79 -16.74
N PHE A 21 -11.24 21.36 -17.57
CA PHE A 21 -12.14 22.45 -17.17
C PHE A 21 -13.28 21.99 -16.26
N ASP A 22 -13.55 20.69 -16.22
CA ASP A 22 -14.56 20.07 -15.35
C ASP A 22 -13.97 19.68 -13.98
N GLY A 23 -12.66 19.89 -13.78
CA GLY A 23 -11.95 19.62 -12.53
C GLY A 23 -11.43 18.19 -12.38
N ASN A 24 -11.46 17.38 -13.45
CA ASN A 24 -10.91 16.04 -13.45
C ASN A 24 -9.39 16.06 -13.56
N LYS A 25 -8.73 15.16 -12.83
CA LYS A 25 -7.27 15.09 -12.78
C LYS A 25 -6.76 13.74 -13.29
N GLY A 26 -5.62 13.78 -13.98
CA GLY A 26 -5.00 12.57 -14.53
C GLY A 26 -3.51 12.73 -14.78
N TRP A 27 -2.73 11.68 -14.48
CA TRP A 27 -1.31 11.64 -14.84
C TRP A 27 -1.14 11.15 -16.29
N ILE A 28 -0.44 11.95 -17.09
CA ILE A 28 -0.17 11.67 -18.50
C ILE A 28 1.34 11.79 -18.76
N GLN A 29 1.90 10.86 -19.54
CA GLN A 29 3.29 10.96 -19.96
C GLN A 29 3.51 12.20 -20.85
N GLN A 30 4.62 12.91 -20.66
CA GLN A 30 4.85 14.18 -21.35
C GLN A 30 4.73 14.07 -22.89
N ARG A 31 5.21 12.96 -23.48
CA ARG A 31 5.13 12.66 -24.92
C ARG A 31 3.71 12.53 -25.49
N TRP A 32 2.69 12.41 -24.63
CA TRP A 32 1.29 12.29 -25.04
C TRP A 32 0.53 13.61 -24.94
N LEU A 33 1.17 14.67 -24.42
CA LEU A 33 0.64 16.03 -24.44
C LEU A 33 1.02 16.72 -25.76
N GLY A 34 0.04 17.26 -26.47
CA GLY A 34 0.27 18.09 -27.66
C GLY A 34 0.82 19.47 -27.29
N ALA A 35 1.53 20.12 -28.22
CA ALA A 35 2.09 21.45 -28.02
C ALA A 35 1.03 22.53 -27.72
N ASP A 36 -0.22 22.30 -28.11
CA ASP A 36 -1.39 23.13 -27.86
C ASP A 36 -2.08 22.85 -26.51
N SER A 37 -1.42 22.11 -25.62
CA SER A 37 -1.97 21.68 -24.32
C SER A 37 -3.24 20.84 -24.46
N THR A 38 -3.25 19.94 -25.46
CA THR A 38 -4.35 18.99 -25.66
C THR A 38 -3.88 17.54 -25.56
N VAL A 39 -4.76 16.67 -25.09
CA VAL A 39 -4.54 15.22 -24.98
C VAL A 39 -5.66 14.49 -25.75
N ASN A 40 -5.35 13.32 -26.31
CA ASN A 40 -6.38 12.46 -26.90
C ASN A 40 -7.43 12.06 -25.84
N ASN A 41 -8.72 12.20 -26.17
CA ASN A 41 -9.80 11.91 -25.24
C ASN A 41 -9.70 10.49 -24.64
N THR A 42 -9.33 9.48 -25.44
CA THR A 42 -9.18 8.10 -24.94
C THR A 42 -8.05 7.94 -23.91
N THR A 43 -6.93 8.64 -24.11
CA THR A 43 -5.82 8.67 -23.15
C THR A 43 -6.22 9.45 -21.90
N TRP A 44 -6.99 10.53 -22.07
CA TRP A 44 -7.48 11.36 -20.97
C TRP A 44 -8.43 10.59 -20.05
N GLN A 45 -9.45 9.93 -20.60
CA GLN A 45 -10.40 9.12 -19.82
C GLN A 45 -9.69 8.02 -19.02
N LYS A 46 -8.70 7.34 -19.62
CA LYS A 46 -7.89 6.35 -18.91
C LYS A 46 -7.07 6.98 -17.78
N ALA A 47 -6.51 8.16 -17.98
CA ALA A 47 -5.72 8.84 -16.96
C ALA A 47 -6.58 9.29 -15.77
N ILE A 48 -7.82 9.74 -16.01
CA ILE A 48 -8.78 10.09 -14.96
C ILE A 48 -9.16 8.86 -14.14
N SER A 49 -9.56 7.75 -14.80
CA SER A 49 -9.92 6.50 -14.11
C SER A 49 -8.79 6.03 -13.21
N ASN A 50 -7.58 5.94 -13.77
CA ASN A 50 -6.39 5.51 -13.03
C ASN A 50 -6.05 6.44 -11.86
N TYR A 51 -6.25 7.75 -12.02
CA TYR A 51 -6.00 8.71 -10.94
C TYR A 51 -7.01 8.53 -9.80
N SER A 52 -8.30 8.40 -10.11
CA SER A 52 -9.35 8.16 -9.13
C SER A 52 -9.12 6.87 -8.36
N GLU A 53 -8.84 5.77 -9.07
CA GLU A 53 -8.54 4.46 -8.47
C GLU A 53 -7.32 4.53 -7.54
N ARG A 54 -6.22 5.15 -7.98
CA ARG A 54 -5.01 5.33 -7.15
C ARG A 54 -5.26 6.20 -5.94
N GLN A 55 -6.04 7.27 -6.08
CA GLN A 55 -6.36 8.15 -4.97
C GLN A 55 -7.28 7.47 -3.96
N SER A 56 -8.21 6.62 -4.42
CA SER A 56 -9.04 5.78 -3.57
C SER A 56 -8.18 4.78 -2.80
N ALA A 57 -7.33 4.02 -3.51
CA ALA A 57 -6.41 3.06 -2.89
C ALA A 57 -5.46 3.73 -1.88
N TRP A 58 -4.94 4.92 -2.19
CA TRP A 58 -4.10 5.66 -1.25
C TRP A 58 -4.87 6.13 -0.01
N ARG A 59 -6.12 6.59 -0.18
CA ARG A 59 -6.98 6.99 0.94
C ARG A 59 -7.30 5.79 1.83
N GLU A 60 -7.64 4.66 1.23
CA GLU A 60 -7.92 3.42 1.93
C GLU A 60 -6.70 2.92 2.71
N ALA A 61 -5.52 2.85 2.08
CA ALA A 61 -4.28 2.47 2.74
C ALA A 61 -3.92 3.44 3.89
N LYS A 62 -4.13 4.74 3.70
CA LYS A 62 -3.91 5.75 4.74
C LYS A 62 -4.88 5.58 5.91
N GLN A 63 -6.15 5.33 5.63
CA GLN A 63 -7.17 5.09 6.65
C GLN A 63 -6.84 3.82 7.45
N TRP A 64 -6.58 2.72 6.75
CA TRP A 64 -6.19 1.45 7.37
C TRP A 64 -4.98 1.60 8.29
N SER A 65 -3.97 2.38 7.88
CA SER A 65 -2.77 2.67 8.66
C SER A 65 -3.08 3.44 9.97
N GLN A 66 -4.11 4.28 9.97
CA GLN A 66 -4.52 5.08 11.12
C GLN A 66 -5.47 4.34 12.06
N ASP A 67 -6.24 3.39 11.53
CA ASP A 67 -7.22 2.60 12.28
C ASP A 67 -6.55 1.63 13.27
N TYR A 68 -7.28 1.35 14.35
CA TYR A 68 -6.93 0.32 15.33
C TYR A 68 -7.48 -1.03 14.86
N HIS A 69 -6.61 -2.03 14.80
CA HIS A 69 -6.93 -3.40 14.41
C HIS A 69 -6.85 -4.32 15.62
N VAL A 70 -7.93 -5.04 15.86
CA VAL A 70 -8.05 -5.97 17.00
C VAL A 70 -7.13 -7.17 16.80
N ILE A 71 -6.33 -7.47 17.82
CA ILE A 71 -5.58 -8.70 17.98
C ILE A 71 -6.54 -9.77 18.48
N ASN A 72 -6.89 -10.72 17.61
CA ASN A 72 -7.80 -11.80 17.98
C ASN A 72 -7.15 -12.89 18.84
N LYS A 73 -5.83 -13.03 18.74
CA LYS A 73 -5.08 -14.07 19.45
C LYS A 73 -3.66 -13.62 19.77
N ILE A 74 -3.22 -13.94 20.98
CA ILE A 74 -1.85 -13.76 21.44
C ILE A 74 -1.20 -15.15 21.49
N ASP A 75 -0.15 -15.37 20.71
CA ASP A 75 0.61 -16.63 20.70
C ASP A 75 1.59 -16.71 21.88
N ARG A 76 2.20 -15.57 22.26
CA ARG A 76 3.09 -15.48 23.42
C ARG A 76 2.98 -14.12 24.09
N GLU A 77 3.28 -14.08 25.37
CA GLU A 77 3.24 -12.85 26.15
C GLU A 77 4.47 -12.78 27.06
N THR A 78 4.98 -11.56 27.21
CA THR A 78 6.00 -11.20 28.21
C THR A 78 5.44 -10.11 29.11
N GLU A 79 6.19 -9.74 30.14
CA GLU A 79 5.83 -8.60 31.00
C GLU A 79 5.57 -7.32 30.18
N LYS A 80 6.33 -7.08 29.10
CA LYS A 80 6.34 -5.81 28.35
C LYS A 80 5.74 -5.87 26.95
N ALA A 81 5.52 -7.05 26.39
CA ALA A 81 5.09 -7.20 25.00
C ALA A 81 4.22 -8.43 24.78
N VAL A 82 3.38 -8.37 23.76
CA VAL A 82 2.56 -9.48 23.25
C VAL A 82 3.08 -9.88 21.87
N ALA A 83 3.08 -11.16 21.55
CA ALA A 83 3.46 -11.69 20.25
C ALA A 83 2.24 -12.24 19.53
N VAL A 84 2.11 -11.86 18.26
CA VAL A 84 1.14 -12.47 17.34
C VAL A 84 1.89 -13.27 16.29
N LYS A 85 1.27 -14.33 15.78
CA LYS A 85 1.82 -15.09 14.67
C LYS A 85 1.40 -14.46 13.34
N VAL A 86 2.38 -14.33 12.45
CA VAL A 86 2.18 -13.83 11.09
C VAL A 86 2.72 -14.85 10.10
N ALA A 87 1.92 -15.11 9.06
CA ALA A 87 2.28 -15.98 7.96
C ALA A 87 2.82 -15.15 6.79
N PHE A 88 4.04 -15.46 6.38
CA PHE A 88 4.70 -14.92 5.22
C PHE A 88 4.65 -15.96 4.12
N ASP A 89 3.86 -15.69 3.08
CA ASP A 89 3.81 -16.55 1.91
C ASP A 89 4.93 -16.20 0.93
N ALA A 90 5.98 -17.03 0.90
CA ALA A 90 7.10 -16.89 -0.02
C ALA A 90 6.79 -17.66 -1.30
N TYR A 91 6.02 -17.02 -2.20
CA TYR A 91 5.51 -17.65 -3.41
C TYR A 91 6.63 -18.25 -4.29
N ASN A 92 7.76 -17.55 -4.38
CA ASN A 92 8.93 -18.00 -5.14
C ASN A 92 9.56 -19.30 -4.60
N LEU A 93 9.31 -19.65 -3.34
CA LEU A 93 9.83 -20.85 -2.69
C LEU A 93 8.73 -21.90 -2.47
N GLU A 94 7.49 -21.61 -2.88
CA GLU A 94 6.30 -22.43 -2.61
C GLU A 94 6.20 -22.84 -1.13
N ARG A 95 6.57 -21.91 -0.23
CA ARG A 95 6.68 -22.16 1.20
C ARG A 95 6.11 -21.01 2.02
N THR A 96 5.35 -21.36 3.05
CA THR A 96 4.88 -20.40 4.05
C THR A 96 5.78 -20.42 5.28
N PHE A 97 6.31 -19.25 5.64
CA PHE A 97 7.07 -19.06 6.86
C PHE A 97 6.19 -18.43 7.92
N ARG A 98 6.25 -18.94 9.15
CA ARG A 98 5.56 -18.34 10.30
C ARG A 98 6.57 -17.61 11.16
N ARG A 99 6.27 -16.37 11.52
CA ARG A 99 7.09 -15.55 12.41
C ARG A 99 6.24 -14.99 13.53
N LEU A 100 6.85 -14.81 14.69
CA LEU A 100 6.24 -14.10 15.81
C LEU A 100 6.62 -12.63 15.69
N ILE A 101 5.62 -11.77 15.74
CA ILE A 101 5.78 -10.33 15.71
C ILE A 101 5.41 -9.78 17.08
N TRP A 102 6.32 -9.01 17.67
CA TRP A 102 6.17 -8.48 19.02
C TRP A 102 5.67 -7.04 19.03
N PHE A 103 4.55 -6.82 19.72
CA PHE A 103 3.99 -5.50 20.00
C PHE A 103 4.22 -5.11 21.45
N PRO A 104 4.79 -3.92 21.73
CA PRO A 104 4.89 -3.41 23.09
C PRO A 104 3.50 -3.20 23.69
N LYS A 105 3.26 -3.64 24.93
CA LYS A 105 1.96 -3.46 25.61
C LYS A 105 1.55 -2.00 25.74
N SER A 106 2.51 -1.08 25.82
CA SER A 106 2.26 0.37 25.83
C SER A 106 1.62 0.91 24.54
N MET A 107 1.73 0.15 23.43
CA MET A 107 1.16 0.50 22.12
C MET A 107 -0.11 -0.30 21.80
N VAL A 108 -0.49 -1.25 22.68
CA VAL A 108 -1.71 -2.03 22.56
C VAL A 108 -2.78 -1.34 23.41
N LYS A 109 -3.91 -1.00 22.79
CA LYS A 109 -5.06 -0.39 23.47
C LYS A 109 -6.28 -1.26 23.25
N ASP A 110 -6.91 -1.73 24.32
CA ASP A 110 -8.12 -2.56 24.26
C ASP A 110 -7.97 -3.75 23.30
N MET A 111 -6.83 -4.46 23.39
CA MET A 111 -6.47 -5.56 22.49
C MET A 111 -6.35 -5.16 21.01
N ALA A 112 -6.16 -3.88 20.70
CA ALA A 112 -5.98 -3.39 19.34
C ALA A 112 -4.67 -2.60 19.16
N VAL A 113 -4.15 -2.61 17.93
CA VAL A 113 -2.92 -1.92 17.53
C VAL A 113 -3.15 -1.12 16.26
N GLN A 114 -2.53 0.05 16.14
CA GLN A 114 -2.65 0.86 14.93
C GLN A 114 -2.01 0.20 13.72
N GLY A 115 -2.67 0.31 12.55
CA GLY A 115 -2.24 -0.33 11.31
C GLY A 115 -0.81 0.02 10.90
N TRP A 116 -0.37 1.26 11.12
CA TRP A 116 1.01 1.67 10.82
C TRP A 116 2.06 0.86 11.60
N LEU A 117 1.79 0.54 12.87
CA LEU A 117 2.71 -0.22 13.72
C LEU A 117 2.73 -1.67 13.27
N ILE A 118 1.57 -2.21 12.90
CA ILE A 118 1.44 -3.54 12.31
C ILE A 118 2.28 -3.63 11.03
N ALA A 119 2.08 -2.71 10.08
CA ALA A 119 2.83 -2.69 8.83
C ALA A 119 4.35 -2.54 9.04
N ALA A 120 4.78 -1.69 9.98
CA ALA A 120 6.19 -1.52 10.31
C ALA A 120 6.81 -2.81 10.84
N LYS A 121 6.12 -3.48 11.78
CA LYS A 121 6.58 -4.71 12.41
C LYS A 121 6.58 -5.90 11.46
N VAL A 122 5.58 -5.96 10.58
CA VAL A 122 5.48 -6.93 9.50
C VAL A 122 6.62 -6.77 8.49
N ARG A 123 6.94 -5.53 8.10
CA ARG A 123 8.08 -5.24 7.22
C ARG A 123 9.40 -5.67 7.84
N GLU A 124 9.63 -5.30 9.11
CA GLU A 124 10.82 -5.70 9.88
C GLU A 124 11.00 -7.23 9.89
N ALA A 125 9.93 -7.98 10.17
CA ALA A 125 9.97 -9.44 10.17
C ALA A 125 10.17 -10.03 8.76
N GLY A 126 9.63 -9.40 7.72
CA GLY A 126 9.82 -9.80 6.33
C GLY A 126 11.25 -9.57 5.84
N GLU A 127 11.87 -8.45 6.21
CA GLU A 127 13.28 -8.14 5.92
C GLU A 127 14.21 -9.15 6.59
N GLN A 128 14.01 -9.42 7.89
CA GLN A 128 14.76 -10.44 8.63
C GLN A 128 14.62 -11.83 7.98
N LEU A 129 13.39 -12.20 7.60
CA LEU A 129 13.16 -13.46 6.91
C LEU A 129 13.88 -13.51 5.56
N SER A 130 13.86 -12.40 4.79
CA SER A 130 14.53 -12.33 3.49
C SER A 130 16.05 -12.48 3.60
N GLU A 131 16.66 -11.91 4.64
CA GLU A 131 18.08 -12.09 4.94
C GLU A 131 18.39 -13.54 5.33
N GLU A 132 17.56 -14.15 6.20
CA GLU A 132 17.72 -15.54 6.63
C GLU A 132 17.66 -16.54 5.47
N ILE A 133 16.78 -16.31 4.50
CA ILE A 133 16.58 -17.23 3.38
C ILE A 133 17.40 -16.88 2.13
N ASN A 134 18.23 -15.83 2.21
CA ASN A 134 19.20 -15.38 1.21
C ASN A 134 18.65 -15.34 -0.23
N THR A 135 17.35 -15.07 -0.37
CA THR A 135 16.64 -14.95 -1.64
C THR A 135 15.76 -13.72 -1.55
N GLY A 136 15.63 -12.96 -2.65
CA GLY A 136 14.72 -11.81 -2.69
C GLY A 136 13.29 -12.30 -2.58
N VAL A 137 12.72 -12.23 -1.38
CA VAL A 137 11.38 -12.76 -1.11
C VAL A 137 10.36 -11.74 -1.55
N MET A 138 9.46 -12.14 -2.43
CA MET A 138 8.28 -11.37 -2.77
C MET A 138 7.12 -11.91 -1.94
N PHE A 139 6.63 -11.10 -0.99
CA PHE A 139 5.45 -11.44 -0.19
C PHE A 139 4.22 -10.86 -0.87
N LEU A 140 3.30 -11.73 -1.32
CA LEU A 140 2.09 -11.31 -2.05
C LEU A 140 0.97 -10.88 -1.10
N THR A 141 0.90 -11.49 0.08
CA THR A 141 -0.10 -11.26 1.10
C THR A 141 0.49 -11.57 2.46
N ILE A 142 0.30 -10.66 3.43
CA ILE A 142 0.65 -10.93 4.81
C ILE A 142 -0.64 -11.15 5.58
N GLY A 143 -1.02 -12.43 5.62
CA GLY A 143 -2.03 -12.91 6.53
C GLY A 143 -1.47 -12.80 7.94
N ILE A 144 -1.83 -11.74 8.65
CA ILE A 144 -1.85 -11.81 10.10
C ILE A 144 -3.02 -12.74 10.38
N GLU A 145 -2.74 -13.96 10.85
CA GLU A 145 -3.76 -14.98 11.10
C GLU A 145 -4.88 -14.43 12.03
N ASP A 146 -4.62 -13.31 12.72
CA ASP A 146 -5.44 -12.74 13.79
C ASP A 146 -5.72 -11.22 13.70
N CYS A 147 -5.49 -10.55 12.55
CA CYS A 147 -5.93 -9.16 12.26
C CYS A 147 -6.49 -9.09 10.83
N GLN A 148 -7.37 -8.12 10.52
CA GLN A 148 -7.92 -7.95 9.16
C GLN A 148 -6.79 -7.96 8.11
N THR A 149 -6.96 -8.79 7.08
CA THR A 149 -5.96 -9.10 6.06
C THR A 149 -5.35 -7.83 5.45
N ILE A 150 -4.03 -7.76 5.41
CA ILE A 150 -3.29 -6.69 4.73
C ILE A 150 -3.09 -7.12 3.28
N MET A 151 -3.70 -6.40 2.33
CA MET A 151 -3.24 -6.40 0.94
C MET A 151 -2.05 -5.44 0.85
N LEU A 152 -0.87 -5.98 0.52
CA LEU A 152 0.34 -5.19 0.24
C LEU A 152 0.32 -4.68 -1.21
#